data_AF-A0A644XHY1-F1
#
_entry.id   AF-A0A644XHY1-F1
#
_cell.length_a   1.000
_cell.length_b   1.000
_cell.length_c   1.000
_cell.angle_alpha   90.00
_cell.angle_beta   90.00
_cell.angle_gamma   90.00
#
_symmetry.space_group_name_H-M   'P 1'
#
loop_
_entity.id
_entity.type
_entity.pdbx_description
1 polymer ?
#
loop_
_entity_poly.entity_id
_entity_poly.type
_entity_poly.pdbx_seq_one_letter_code
_entity_poly.pdbx_strand_id
1 'polypeptide(L)'
;MIKEYLLKYKGLTEAIIVNIKNDLDAETLMQKRGEILVKLLEDTSFNKQEIKNTYIRLSLESLDKILKEEINNARERNKEAIKEMKLRKNANSAYVKNINSINIFNKKI
;
A
#
# COMPACT_ATOMS: atom_id res chain seq x y z
N MET A 1 20.47 -18.53 12.02
CA MET A 1 19.85 -18.66 10.68
C MET A 1 18.37 -18.30 10.62
N ILE A 2 17.41 -19.11 11.10
CA ILE A 2 15.94 -18.79 11.00
C ILE A 2 15.60 -17.44 11.65
N LYS A 3 16.17 -17.18 12.84
CA LYS A 3 15.99 -15.89 13.55
C LYS A 3 16.46 -14.69 12.73
N GLU A 4 17.54 -14.81 11.98
CA GLU A 4 18.06 -13.70 11.15
C GLU A 4 17.13 -13.41 9.96
N TYR A 5 16.62 -14.45 9.31
CA TYR A 5 15.61 -14.29 8.26
C TYR A 5 14.36 -13.60 8.79
N LEU A 6 13.86 -14.02 9.95
CA LEU A 6 12.67 -13.42 10.55
C LEU A 6 12.91 -12.00 11.10
N LEU A 7 14.14 -11.67 11.53
CA LEU A 7 14.51 -10.29 11.87
C LEU A 7 14.59 -9.39 10.63
N LYS A 8 15.13 -9.89 9.51
CA LYS A 8 15.10 -9.17 8.23
C LYS A 8 13.66 -8.97 7.76
N TYR A 9 12.83 -9.99 7.86
CA TYR A 9 11.40 -9.91 7.56
C TYR A 9 10.70 -8.84 8.41
N LYS A 10 11.01 -8.78 9.70
CA LYS A 10 10.50 -7.75 10.61
C LYS A 10 10.88 -6.35 10.13
N GLY A 11 12.16 -6.10 9.90
CA GLY A 11 12.65 -4.79 9.45
C GLY A 11 12.08 -4.36 8.10
N LEU A 12 11.91 -5.30 7.17
CA LEU A 12 11.22 -5.02 5.90
C LEU A 12 9.75 -4.65 6.11
N THR A 13 9.05 -5.37 6.98
CA THR A 13 7.64 -5.10 7.27
C THR A 13 7.45 -3.72 7.94
N GLU A 14 8.34 -3.35 8.87
CA GLU A 14 8.37 -2.02 9.47
C GLU A 14 8.63 -0.93 8.44
N ALA A 15 9.61 -1.12 7.55
CA ALA A 15 9.91 -0.19 6.47
C ALA A 15 8.74 -0.03 5.48
N ILE A 16 8.06 -1.14 5.14
CA ILE A 16 6.86 -1.10 4.28
C ILE A 16 5.76 -0.27 4.94
N ILE A 17 5.49 -0.49 6.23
CA ILE A 17 4.49 0.28 6.99
C ILE A 17 4.82 1.78 6.92
N VAL A 18 6.08 2.15 7.15
CA VAL A 18 6.52 3.55 7.08
C VAL A 18 6.32 4.11 5.66
N ASN A 19 6.69 3.38 4.62
CA ASN A 19 6.52 3.85 3.25
C ASN A 19 5.05 4.07 2.88
N ILE A 20 4.17 3.12 3.21
CA ILE A 20 2.72 3.22 2.94
C ILE A 20 2.09 4.41 3.68
N LYS A 21 2.53 4.68 4.93
CA LYS A 21 2.05 5.84 5.70
C LYS A 21 2.44 7.17 5.07
N ASN A 22 3.61 7.22 4.44
CA ASN A 22 4.14 8.43 3.80
C ASN A 22 3.87 8.50 2.30
N ASP A 23 3.01 7.64 1.77
CA ASP A 23 2.67 7.56 0.34
C ASP A 23 3.90 7.36 -0.58
N LEU A 24 4.89 6.62 -0.07
CA LEU A 24 6.10 6.22 -0.78
C LEU A 24 5.96 4.82 -1.38
N ASP A 25 6.70 4.55 -2.45
CA ASP A 25 6.75 3.22 -3.04
C ASP A 25 7.29 2.18 -2.05
N ALA A 26 6.62 1.04 -1.98
CA ALA A 26 6.97 -0.08 -1.13
C ALA A 26 7.08 -1.41 -1.90
N GLU A 27 6.91 -1.41 -3.23
CA GLU A 27 6.83 -2.62 -4.05
C GLU A 27 8.10 -3.48 -3.92
N THR A 28 9.27 -2.86 -4.06
CA THR A 28 10.56 -3.55 -3.94
C THR A 28 10.75 -4.17 -2.54
N LEU A 29 10.28 -3.50 -1.49
CA LEU A 29 10.36 -4.02 -0.12
C LEU A 29 9.41 -5.20 0.09
N MET A 30 8.21 -5.14 -0.48
CA MET A 30 7.25 -6.25 -0.46
C MET A 30 7.79 -7.48 -1.19
N GLN A 31 8.43 -7.30 -2.34
CA GLN A 31 9.07 -8.39 -3.08
C GLN A 31 10.16 -9.06 -2.25
N LYS A 32 11.08 -8.28 -1.67
CA LYS A 32 12.12 -8.79 -0.76
C LYS A 32 11.55 -9.52 0.46
N ARG A 33 10.43 -9.01 1.02
CA ARG A 33 9.73 -9.68 2.12
C ARG A 33 9.15 -11.03 1.67
N GLY A 34 8.63 -11.11 0.45
CA GLY A 34 8.14 -12.34 -0.18
C GLY A 34 9.24 -13.38 -0.38
N GLU A 35 10.41 -12.97 -0.89
CA GLU A 35 11.57 -13.87 -1.08
C GLU A 35 12.01 -14.55 0.22
N ILE A 36 11.92 -13.84 1.36
CA ILE A 36 12.24 -14.43 2.66
C ILE A 36 11.23 -15.52 3.03
N LEU A 37 9.94 -15.30 2.78
CA LEU A 37 8.91 -16.30 3.04
C LEU A 37 9.11 -17.54 2.17
N VAL A 38 9.39 -17.36 0.88
CA VAL A 38 9.71 -18.45 -0.06
C VAL A 38 10.89 -19.26 0.48
N LYS A 39 12.01 -18.61 0.81
CA LYS A 39 13.19 -19.28 1.38
C LYS A 39 12.89 -20.04 2.68
N LEU A 40 12.08 -19.48 3.57
CA LEU A 40 11.74 -20.12 4.84
C LEU A 40 10.77 -21.29 4.70
N LEU A 41 9.89 -21.27 3.69
CA LEU A 41 8.81 -22.26 3.56
C LEU A 41 9.14 -23.40 2.58
N GLU A 42 9.96 -23.14 1.57
CA GLU A 42 10.34 -24.11 0.54
C GLU A 42 11.60 -24.91 0.90
N ASP A 43 12.48 -24.35 1.73
CA ASP A 43 13.70 -25.05 2.16
C ASP A 43 13.37 -26.09 3.24
N THR A 44 13.47 -27.37 2.85
CA THR A 44 13.22 -28.52 3.73
C THR A 44 14.21 -28.65 4.88
N SER A 45 15.34 -27.93 4.85
CA SER A 45 16.30 -27.92 5.96
C SER A 45 15.79 -27.15 7.18
N PHE A 46 14.81 -26.24 6.99
CA PHE A 46 14.23 -25.51 8.11
C PHE A 46 13.07 -26.26 8.76
N ASN A 47 13.13 -26.35 10.09
CA ASN A 47 12.04 -26.93 10.88
C ASN A 47 10.86 -25.94 10.97
N LYS A 48 9.71 -26.33 10.42
CA LYS A 48 8.46 -25.54 10.45
C LYS A 48 8.02 -25.14 11.85
N GLN A 49 8.23 -26.00 12.84
CA GLN A 49 7.88 -25.72 14.23
C GLN A 49 8.81 -24.63 14.81
N GLU A 50 10.09 -24.65 14.46
CA GLU A 50 11.05 -23.64 14.89
C GLU A 50 10.78 -22.27 14.25
N ILE A 51 10.40 -22.26 12.97
CA ILE A 51 9.93 -21.05 12.27
C ILE A 51 8.73 -20.46 13.01
N LYS A 52 7.69 -21.28 13.27
CA LYS A 52 6.47 -20.86 13.96
C LYS A 52 6.78 -20.28 15.35
N ASN A 53 7.58 -20.99 16.15
CA ASN A 53 7.95 -20.55 17.49
C ASN A 53 8.72 -19.22 17.46
N THR A 54 9.64 -19.07 16.50
CA THR A 54 10.40 -17.83 16.36
C THR A 54 9.54 -16.67 15.85
N TYR A 55 8.59 -16.93 14.95
CA TYR A 55 7.64 -15.95 14.46
C TYR A 55 6.75 -15.40 15.58
N ILE A 56 6.21 -16.29 16.44
CA ILE A 56 5.42 -15.91 17.61
C ILE A 56 6.27 -15.12 18.60
N ARG A 57 7.48 -15.60 18.91
CA ARG A 57 8.42 -14.93 19.84
C ARG A 57 8.80 -13.52 19.39
N LEU A 58 8.91 -13.29 18.08
CA LEU A 58 9.21 -11.97 17.52
C LEU A 58 7.96 -11.09 17.36
N SER A 59 6.78 -11.59 17.74
CA SER A 59 5.50 -10.90 17.62
C SER A 59 5.23 -10.41 16.20
N LEU A 60 5.59 -11.21 15.19
CA LEU A 60 5.42 -10.82 13.79
C LEU A 60 3.94 -10.82 13.36
N GLU A 61 3.09 -11.55 14.06
CA GLU A 61 1.65 -11.58 13.79
C GLU A 61 1.00 -10.20 13.98
N SER A 62 1.36 -9.48 15.05
CA SER A 62 0.82 -8.13 15.29
C SER A 62 1.33 -7.15 14.25
N LEU A 63 2.59 -7.27 13.86
CA LEU A 63 3.20 -6.47 12.80
C LEU A 63 2.51 -6.67 11.44
N ASP A 64 2.21 -7.93 11.09
CA ASP A 64 1.51 -8.28 9.85
C ASP A 64 0.05 -7.77 9.86
N LYS A 65 -0.61 -7.76 11.03
CA LYS A 65 -1.94 -7.14 11.19
C LYS A 65 -1.89 -5.63 10.94
N ILE A 66 -0.90 -4.94 11.53
CA ILE A 66 -0.70 -3.49 11.32
C ILE A 66 -0.43 -3.21 9.84
N LEU A 67 0.43 -3.98 9.19
CA LEU A 67 0.69 -3.83 7.76
C LEU A 67 -0.60 -3.96 6.94
N LYS A 68 -1.43 -4.96 7.23
CA LYS A 68 -2.71 -5.16 6.55
C LYS A 68 -3.66 -3.97 6.75
N GLU A 69 -3.76 -3.44 7.96
CA GLU A 69 -4.56 -2.25 8.26
C GLU A 69 -4.07 -1.03 7.47
N GLU A 70 -2.76 -0.80 7.41
CA GLU A 70 -2.20 0.33 6.67
C GLU A 70 -2.42 0.23 5.16
N ILE A 71 -2.31 -0.97 4.58
CA ILE A 71 -2.66 -1.22 3.17
C ILE A 71 -4.13 -0.87 2.91
N ASN A 72 -5.04 -1.28 3.80
CA ASN A 72 -6.47 -0.97 3.65
C ASN A 72 -6.73 0.53 3.77
N ASN A 73 -6.10 1.20 4.74
CA ASN A 73 -6.21 2.64 4.91
C ASN A 73 -5.71 3.39 3.67
N ALA A 74 -4.55 3.01 3.13
CA ALA A 74 -4.01 3.59 1.91
C ALA A 74 -4.94 3.38 0.70
N ARG A 75 -5.54 2.18 0.61
CA ARG A 75 -6.52 1.87 -0.44
C ARG A 75 -7.76 2.78 -0.36
N GLU A 76 -8.29 3.03 0.83
CA GLU A 76 -9.44 3.92 1.01
C GLU A 76 -9.07 5.39 0.69
N ARG A 77 -7.91 5.88 1.15
CA ARG A 77 -7.39 7.21 0.78
C ARG A 77 -7.30 7.37 -0.75
N ASN A 78 -6.78 6.36 -1.44
CA ASN A 78 -6.67 6.38 -2.91
C ASN A 78 -8.04 6.38 -3.60
N LYS A 79 -9.03 5.65 -3.08
CA LYS A 79 -10.41 5.69 -3.61
C LYS A 79 -11.02 7.08 -3.46
N GLU A 80 -10.82 7.73 -2.32
CA GLU A 80 -11.31 9.09 -2.06
C GLU A 80 -10.64 10.09 -3.00
N ALA A 81 -9.31 10.05 -3.13
CA ALA A 81 -8.57 10.90 -4.05
C ALA A 81 -9.05 10.75 -5.51
N ILE A 82 -9.32 9.51 -5.96
CA ILE A 82 -9.89 9.25 -7.30
C ILE A 82 -11.27 9.87 -7.46
N LYS A 83 -12.14 9.77 -6.44
CA LYS A 83 -13.47 10.40 -6.47
C LYS A 83 -13.35 11.92 -6.56
N GLU A 84 -12.48 12.54 -5.77
CA GLU A 84 -12.23 13.98 -5.82
C GLU A 84 -11.70 14.42 -7.19
N MET A 85 -10.72 13.71 -7.74
CA MET A 85 -10.19 13.99 -9.09
C MET A 85 -11.29 13.94 -10.15
N LYS A 86 -12.19 12.94 -10.07
CA LYS A 86 -13.34 12.82 -10.98
C LYS A 86 -14.31 14.00 -10.83
N LEU A 87 -14.60 14.43 -9.60
CA LEU A 87 -15.45 15.61 -9.35
C LEU A 87 -14.83 16.88 -9.92
N ARG A 88 -13.53 17.13 -9.68
CA ARG A 88 -12.80 18.27 -10.25
C ARG A 88 -12.81 18.25 -11.78
N LYS A 89 -12.56 17.09 -12.39
CA LYS A 89 -12.63 16.90 -13.85
C LYS A 89 -14.01 17.25 -14.40
N ASN A 90 -15.08 16.79 -13.75
CA ASN A 90 -16.44 17.07 -14.16
C ASN A 90 -16.78 18.56 -14.05
N ALA A 91 -16.41 19.21 -12.94
CA ALA A 91 -16.61 20.65 -12.74
C ALA A 91 -15.89 21.47 -13.82
N ASN A 92 -14.62 21.16 -14.09
CA ASN A 92 -13.84 21.82 -15.14
C ASN A 92 -14.47 21.61 -16.53
N SER A 93 -14.93 20.39 -16.82
CA SER A 93 -15.59 20.08 -18.09
C SER A 93 -16.90 20.85 -18.27
N ALA A 94 -17.70 20.98 -17.20
CA ALA A 94 -18.94 21.76 -17.23
C ALA A 94 -18.65 23.26 -17.42
N TYR A 95 -17.63 23.79 -16.74
CA TYR A 95 -17.21 25.17 -16.87
C TYR A 95 -16.74 25.51 -18.29
N VAL A 96 -15.86 24.67 -18.87
CA VAL A 96 -15.38 24.85 -20.26
C VAL A 96 -16.53 24.76 -21.26
N LYS A 97 -17.46 23.83 -21.08
CA LYS A 97 -18.67 23.74 -21.92
C LYS A 97 -19.53 25.00 -21.82
N ASN A 98 -19.70 25.57 -20.63
CA ASN A 98 -20.44 26.81 -20.43
C ASN A 98 -19.75 28.03 -21.03
N ILE A 99 -18.42 28.11 -20.97
CA ILE A 99 -17.68 29.18 -21.66
C ILE A 99 -17.83 29.06 -23.17
N ASN A 100 -17.67 27.85 -23.72
CA ASN A 100 -17.74 27.62 -25.15
C ASN A 100 -19.16 27.67 -25.72
N SER A 101 -20.19 27.60 -24.88
CA SER A 101 -21.60 27.80 -25.27
C SER A 101 -22.04 29.28 -25.23
N ILE A 102 -21.26 30.16 -24.59
CA ILE A 102 -21.42 31.61 -24.68
C ILE A 102 -20.83 32.08 -26.01
N ASN A 103 -21.66 32.01 -27.05
CA ASN A 103 -21.37 32.62 -28.33
C ASN A 103 -21.77 34.11 -28.29
N ILE A 104 -21.16 34.97 -29.12
CA ILE A 104 -21.40 36.43 -29.16
C ILE A 104 -22.90 36.74 -29.41
N PHE A 105 -23.63 35.81 -30.02
CA PHE A 105 -25.07 35.88 -30.29
C PHE A 105 -25.99 35.53 -29.10
N ASN A 106 -25.47 34.93 -28.02
CA ASN A 106 -26.25 34.54 -26.83
C ASN A 106 -25.99 35.43 -25.60
N LYS A 107 -25.11 36.42 -25.70
CA LYS A 107 -24.87 37.39 -24.63
C LYS A 107 -25.97 38.46 -24.69
N LYS A 108 -26.99 38.37 -23.82
CA LYS A 108 -27.92 39.50 -23.61
C LYS A 108 -27.11 40.70 -23.10
N ILE A 109 -27.10 41.77 -23.91
CA ILE A 109 -26.71 43.13 -23.50
C ILE A 109 -27.82 43.68 -22.61
#